data_AF-A0A0M0BYG2-F1
#
_entry.id   AF-A0A0M0BYG2-F1
#
_cell.length_a   1.000
_cell.length_b   1.000
_cell.length_c   1.000
_cell.angle_alpha   90.00
_cell.angle_beta   90.00
_cell.angle_gamma   90.00
#
_symmetry.space_group_name_H-M   'P 1'
#
loop_
_entity.id
_entity.type
_entity.pdbx_description
1 polymer ?
#
loop_
_entity_poly.entity_id
_entity_poly.type
_entity_poly.pdbx_seq_one_letter_code
_entity_poly.pdbx_strand_id
1 'polypeptide(L)'
;MLQDILAGLLDGLISGTIAFFIVLLLAFFYRFFTNEKIPTFIGIAFGLGFWGFTGGLLDIFQQPSLGGVITILIVLIFVVWAVNTGDKISENIPKKGIDRIRGIRAADKNFTIIKLPHERLIFDIASKPKVPDSLKAELSEREFT
;
A
#
# COMPACT_ATOMS: atom_id res chain seq x y z
N MET A 1 2.00 -28.33 -34.16
CA MET A 1 2.27 -28.46 -32.71
C MET A 1 3.44 -27.61 -32.27
N LEU A 2 4.68 -27.83 -32.74
CA LEU A 2 5.83 -27.03 -32.28
C LEU A 2 5.71 -25.52 -32.58
N GLN A 3 5.18 -25.16 -33.75
CA GLN A 3 4.95 -23.76 -34.13
C GLN A 3 3.93 -23.06 -33.23
N ASP A 4 2.85 -23.74 -32.86
CA ASP A 4 1.80 -23.23 -31.95
C ASP A 4 2.35 -23.00 -30.54
N ILE A 5 3.17 -23.94 -30.04
CA ILE A 5 3.87 -23.81 -28.76
C ILE A 5 4.82 -22.61 -28.77
N LEU A 6 5.61 -22.44 -29.84
CA LEU A 6 6.57 -21.35 -29.95
C LEU A 6 5.90 -19.99 -30.10
N ALA A 7 4.80 -19.92 -30.86
CA ALA A 7 3.99 -18.72 -31.00
C ALA A 7 3.38 -18.30 -29.66
N GLY A 8 2.79 -19.25 -28.92
CA GLY A 8 2.23 -18.98 -27.59
C GLY A 8 3.30 -18.59 -26.55
N LEU A 9 4.50 -19.16 -26.65
CA LEU A 9 5.63 -18.74 -25.82
C LEU A 9 6.01 -17.28 -26.09
N LEU A 10 6.15 -16.91 -27.37
CA LEU A 10 6.50 -15.55 -27.77
C LEU A 10 5.43 -14.54 -27.36
N ASP A 11 4.17 -14.85 -27.65
CA ASP A 11 3.05 -13.97 -27.32
C ASP A 11 2.87 -13.83 -25.81
N GLY A 12 3.02 -14.93 -25.06
CA GLY A 12 3.01 -14.93 -23.62
C GLY A 12 4.14 -14.09 -23.01
N LEU A 13 5.34 -14.12 -23.60
CA LEU A 13 6.46 -13.26 -23.19
C LEU A 13 6.17 -11.77 -23.42
N ILE A 14 5.63 -11.41 -24.60
CA ILE A 14 5.29 -10.02 -24.93
C ILE A 14 4.17 -9.52 -24.02
N SER A 15 3.03 -10.22 -24.00
CA SER A 15 1.86 -9.88 -23.19
C SER A 15 2.19 -9.89 -21.70
N GLY A 16 2.95 -10.90 -21.25
CA GLY A 16 3.37 -11.06 -19.86
C GLY A 16 4.28 -9.93 -19.41
N THR A 17 5.20 -9.46 -20.27
CA THR A 17 6.07 -8.31 -19.96
C THR A 17 5.25 -7.04 -19.76
N ILE A 18 4.27 -6.79 -20.63
CA ILE A 18 3.38 -5.62 -20.50
C ILE A 18 2.58 -5.70 -19.19
N ALA A 19 1.93 -6.85 -18.95
CA ALA A 19 1.18 -7.09 -17.72
C ALA A 19 2.07 -6.96 -16.46
N PHE A 20 3.32 -7.41 -16.55
CA PHE A 20 4.29 -7.32 -15.47
C PHE A 20 4.53 -5.87 -15.04
N PHE A 21 4.82 -4.96 -15.98
CA PHE A 21 5.08 -3.56 -15.62
C PHE A 21 3.87 -2.88 -15.00
N ILE A 22 2.68 -3.18 -15.50
CA ILE A 22 1.42 -2.61 -15.01
C ILE A 22 1.12 -3.09 -13.58
N VAL A 23 1.22 -4.39 -13.33
CA VAL A 23 0.99 -4.97 -12.00
C VAL A 23 2.11 -4.56 -11.03
N LEU A 24 3.35 -4.46 -11.50
CA LEU A 24 4.49 -4.00 -10.69
C LEU A 24 4.24 -2.58 -10.20
N LEU A 25 3.80 -1.67 -11.07
CA LEU A 25 3.45 -0.31 -10.67
C LEU A 25 2.31 -0.30 -9.66
N LEU A 26 1.26 -1.10 -9.88
CA LEU A 26 0.15 -1.20 -8.95
C LEU A 26 0.59 -1.69 -7.56
N ALA A 27 1.34 -2.79 -7.50
CA ALA A 27 1.87 -3.36 -6.26
C ALA A 27 2.81 -2.38 -5.54
N PHE A 28 3.70 -1.75 -6.30
CA PHE A 28 4.58 -0.71 -5.81
C PHE A 28 3.80 0.45 -5.17
N PHE A 29 2.87 1.07 -5.91
CA PHE A 29 2.13 2.23 -5.42
C PHE A 29 1.23 1.90 -4.24
N TYR A 30 0.50 0.77 -4.30
CA TYR A 30 -0.32 0.34 -3.18
C TYR A 30 0.52 0.24 -1.91
N ARG A 31 1.59 -0.55 -1.95
CA ARG A 31 2.43 -0.76 -0.76
C ARG A 31 3.15 0.51 -0.31
N PHE A 32 3.53 1.36 -1.26
CA PHE A 32 4.12 2.65 -0.97
C PHE A 32 3.18 3.50 -0.12
N PHE A 33 1.89 3.60 -0.50
CA PHE A 33 0.89 4.43 0.16
C PHE A 33 0.18 3.78 1.37
N THR A 34 -0.09 2.47 1.35
CA THR A 34 -0.83 1.76 2.41
C THR A 34 0.10 1.15 3.45
N ASN A 35 1.36 0.90 3.10
CA ASN A 35 2.30 0.10 3.89
C ASN A 35 1.91 -1.37 4.05
N GLU A 36 0.93 -1.85 3.27
CA GLU A 36 0.48 -3.24 3.24
C GLU A 36 0.85 -3.91 1.92
N LYS A 37 0.99 -5.23 1.92
CA LYS A 37 1.21 -6.01 0.68
C LYS A 37 -0.10 -6.21 -0.05
N ILE A 38 -0.09 -6.10 -1.37
CA ILE A 38 -1.27 -6.51 -2.16
C ILE A 38 -1.39 -8.04 -2.09
N PRO A 39 -2.57 -8.58 -1.77
CA PRO A 39 -2.84 -10.01 -1.94
C PRO A 39 -2.57 -10.43 -3.40
N THR A 40 -1.75 -11.46 -3.61
CA THR A 40 -1.36 -11.91 -4.96
C THR A 40 -2.55 -12.17 -5.87
N PHE A 41 -3.66 -12.67 -5.33
CA PHE A 41 -4.90 -12.88 -6.08
C PHE A 41 -5.45 -11.58 -6.72
N ILE A 42 -5.36 -10.44 -6.02
CA ILE A 42 -5.78 -9.14 -6.56
C ILE A 42 -4.87 -8.73 -7.73
N GLY A 43 -3.55 -8.95 -7.59
CA GLY A 43 -2.60 -8.71 -8.68
C GLY A 43 -2.87 -9.58 -9.90
N ILE A 44 -3.20 -10.86 -9.69
CA ILE A 44 -3.61 -11.80 -10.75
C ILE A 44 -4.89 -11.31 -11.44
N ALA A 45 -5.94 -11.01 -10.67
CA ALA A 45 -7.21 -10.54 -11.20
C ALA A 45 -7.04 -9.24 -12.01
N PHE A 46 -6.22 -8.31 -11.51
CA PHE A 46 -5.93 -7.06 -12.21
C PHE A 46 -5.11 -7.27 -13.49
N GLY A 47 -4.04 -8.06 -13.42
CA GLY A 47 -3.17 -8.35 -14.56
C GLY A 47 -3.92 -9.08 -15.68
N LEU A 48 -4.68 -10.12 -15.33
CA LEU A 48 -5.53 -10.83 -16.29
C LEU A 48 -6.69 -9.97 -16.79
N GLY A 49 -7.31 -9.16 -15.92
CA GLY A 49 -8.39 -8.25 -16.31
C GLY A 49 -7.91 -7.20 -17.31
N PHE A 50 -6.74 -6.61 -17.05
CA PHE A 50 -6.11 -5.66 -17.97
C PHE A 50 -5.77 -6.33 -19.32
N TRP A 51 -5.10 -7.48 -19.28
CA TRP A 51 -4.75 -8.20 -20.51
C TRP A 51 -5.98 -8.67 -21.28
N GLY A 52 -7.01 -9.13 -20.58
CA GLY A 52 -8.30 -9.49 -21.16
C GLY A 52 -9.02 -8.30 -21.82
N PHE A 53 -8.95 -7.11 -21.22
CA PHE A 53 -9.50 -5.89 -21.81
C PHE A 53 -8.79 -5.50 -23.12
N THR A 54 -7.49 -5.79 -23.25
CA THR A 54 -6.74 -5.57 -24.49
C THR A 54 -7.04 -6.60 -25.60
N GLY A 55 -7.88 -7.61 -25.33
CA GLY A 55 -8.27 -8.64 -26.30
C GLY A 55 -7.51 -9.96 -26.18
N GLY A 56 -6.36 -9.99 -25.48
CA GLY A 56 -5.49 -11.18 -25.45
C GLY A 56 -6.15 -12.45 -24.91
N LEU A 57 -7.03 -12.34 -23.91
CA LEU A 57 -7.79 -13.50 -23.40
C LEU A 57 -8.93 -13.92 -24.35
N LEU A 58 -9.52 -12.95 -25.06
CA LEU A 58 -10.64 -13.18 -25.96
C LEU A 58 -10.19 -13.96 -27.19
N ASP A 59 -9.02 -13.62 -27.73
CA ASP A 59 -8.43 -14.28 -28.90
C ASP A 59 -8.20 -15.78 -28.63
N ILE A 60 -7.73 -16.11 -27.42
CA ILE A 60 -7.50 -17.49 -26.98
C ILE A 60 -8.83 -18.25 -26.81
N PHE A 61 -9.89 -17.59 -26.32
CA PHE A 61 -11.20 -18.25 -26.17
C PHE A 61 -11.91 -18.46 -27.51
N GLN A 62 -11.68 -17.60 -28.50
CA GLN A 62 -12.22 -17.79 -29.84
C GLN A 62 -11.55 -18.95 -30.56
N GLN A 63 -10.25 -19.15 -30.35
CA GLN A 63 -9.49 -20.27 -30.92
C GLN A 63 -8.65 -20.98 -29.85
N PRO A 64 -9.25 -21.88 -29.06
CA PRO A 64 -8.52 -22.60 -28.02
C PRO A 64 -7.41 -23.48 -28.62
N SER A 65 -6.15 -23.18 -28.26
CA SER A 65 -4.97 -23.95 -28.67
C SER A 65 -4.02 -24.23 -27.50
N LEU A 66 -3.08 -25.16 -27.68
CA LEU A 66 -2.03 -25.40 -26.69
C LEU A 66 -1.12 -24.17 -26.54
N GLY A 67 -0.86 -23.45 -27.64
CA GLY A 67 -0.18 -22.15 -27.61
C GLY A 67 -0.89 -21.12 -26.74
N GLY A 68 -2.22 -21.02 -26.84
CA GLY A 68 -3.02 -20.13 -26.00
C GLY A 68 -2.91 -20.47 -24.50
N VAL A 69 -2.94 -21.75 -24.14
CA VAL A 69 -2.74 -22.18 -22.74
C VAL A 69 -1.36 -21.78 -22.22
N ILE A 70 -0.31 -21.98 -23.04
CA ILE A 70 1.06 -21.57 -22.70
C ILE A 70 1.15 -20.05 -22.52
N THR A 71 0.49 -19.29 -23.38
CA THR A 71 0.42 -17.82 -23.30
C THR A 71 -0.15 -17.39 -21.95
N ILE A 72 -1.30 -17.95 -21.55
CA ILE A 72 -1.94 -17.65 -20.26
C ILE A 72 -1.02 -17.99 -19.09
N LEU A 73 -0.36 -19.15 -19.12
CA LEU A 73 0.56 -19.57 -18.06
C LEU A 73 1.73 -18.61 -17.90
N ILE A 74 2.33 -18.16 -19.00
CA ILE A 74 3.45 -17.21 -18.96
C ILE A 74 2.99 -15.86 -18.40
N VAL A 75 1.84 -15.34 -18.87
CA VAL A 75 1.28 -14.09 -18.36
C VAL A 75 1.05 -14.19 -16.84
N LEU A 76 0.48 -15.29 -16.35
CA LEU A 76 0.28 -15.52 -14.92
C LEU A 76 1.59 -15.51 -14.13
N ILE A 77 2.63 -16.19 -14.62
CA ILE A 77 3.96 -16.21 -13.98
C ILE A 77 4.51 -14.79 -13.86
N PHE A 78 4.43 -14.02 -14.95
CA PHE A 78 4.89 -12.64 -14.97
C PHE A 78 4.09 -11.77 -14.00
N VAL A 79 2.76 -11.92 -13.95
CA VAL A 79 1.92 -11.16 -13.02
C VAL A 79 2.25 -11.46 -11.56
N VAL A 80 2.42 -12.73 -11.19
CA VAL A 80 2.82 -13.11 -9.82
C VAL A 80 4.22 -12.59 -9.50
N TRP A 81 5.14 -12.66 -10.46
CA TRP A 81 6.48 -12.13 -10.30
C TRP A 81 6.48 -10.60 -10.12
N ALA A 82 5.60 -9.89 -10.82
CA ALA A 82 5.42 -8.45 -10.72
C ALA A 82 4.94 -8.01 -9.33
N VAL A 83 3.95 -8.71 -8.75
CA VAL A 83 3.47 -8.42 -7.39
C VAL A 83 4.63 -8.53 -6.39
N ASN A 84 5.35 -9.66 -6.42
CA ASN A 84 6.48 -9.89 -5.53
C ASN A 84 7.62 -8.87 -5.73
N THR A 85 7.86 -8.46 -6.97
CA THR A 85 8.91 -7.50 -7.32
C THR A 85 8.53 -6.08 -6.89
N GLY A 86 7.31 -5.64 -7.18
CA GLY A 86 6.80 -4.34 -6.76
C GLY A 86 6.79 -4.20 -5.23
N ASP A 87 6.40 -5.27 -4.53
CA ASP A 87 6.45 -5.33 -3.07
C ASP A 87 7.87 -5.16 -2.53
N LYS A 88 8.86 -5.85 -3.10
CA LYS A 88 10.28 -5.73 -2.71
C LYS A 88 10.84 -4.34 -3.01
N ILE A 89 10.51 -3.76 -4.17
CA ILE A 89 10.96 -2.41 -4.52
C ILE A 89 10.41 -1.40 -3.51
N SER A 90 9.14 -1.51 -3.14
CA SER A 90 8.53 -0.61 -2.16
C SER A 90 9.10 -0.75 -0.74
N GLU A 91 9.63 -1.91 -0.33
CA GLU A 91 10.31 -2.07 0.97
C GLU A 91 11.62 -1.28 1.04
N ASN A 92 12.36 -1.25 -0.06
CA ASN A 92 13.69 -0.66 -0.10
C ASN A 92 13.68 0.86 -0.27
N ILE A 93 12.54 1.47 -0.62
CA ILE A 93 12.43 2.93 -0.77
C ILE A 93 12.15 3.58 0.59
N PRO A 94 13.07 4.42 1.11
CA PRO A 94 12.89 5.09 2.39
C PRO A 94 11.72 6.07 2.33
N LYS A 95 10.69 5.83 3.14
CA LYS A 95 9.44 6.62 3.19
C LYS A 95 9.59 7.99 3.88
N LYS A 96 10.81 8.39 4.25
CA LYS A 96 11.13 9.60 5.04
C LYS A 96 10.60 10.92 4.44
N GLY A 97 10.31 10.96 3.14
CA GLY A 97 9.70 12.13 2.49
C GLY A 97 8.18 12.26 2.66
N ILE A 98 7.48 11.15 2.93
CA ILE A 98 6.00 11.13 3.03
C ILE A 98 5.53 11.46 4.43
N ASP A 99 6.35 11.27 5.47
CA ASP A 99 5.99 11.67 6.84
C ASP A 99 5.73 13.17 6.95
N ARG A 100 6.39 14.00 6.11
CA ARG A 100 6.05 15.44 5.96
C ARG A 100 4.70 15.69 5.29
N ILE A 101 4.26 14.81 4.37
CA ILE A 101 2.97 14.93 3.66
C ILE A 101 1.83 14.35 4.51
N ARG A 102 2.10 13.28 5.28
CA ARG A 102 1.20 12.70 6.29
C ARG A 102 1.11 13.52 7.57
N GLY A 103 2.04 14.44 7.81
CA GLY A 103 2.06 15.37 8.95
C GLY A 103 0.85 16.30 9.05
N ILE A 104 -0.03 16.36 8.05
CA ILE A 104 -1.33 17.06 8.14
C ILE A 104 -2.40 16.19 8.85
N ARG A 105 -2.21 14.86 8.96
CA ARG A 105 -3.19 13.94 9.59
C ARG A 105 -2.66 13.10 10.74
N ALA A 106 -1.34 13.01 10.93
CA ALA A 106 -0.81 12.45 12.16
C ALA A 106 -0.87 13.52 13.25
N ALA A 107 -1.98 13.55 14.00
CA ALA A 107 -1.98 14.21 15.30
C ALA A 107 -0.79 13.64 16.07
N ASP A 108 0.21 14.49 16.26
CA ASP A 108 1.45 14.15 16.94
C ASP A 108 1.10 13.51 18.28
N LYS A 109 1.30 12.19 18.39
CA LYS A 109 1.20 11.45 19.66
C LYS A 109 2.52 11.56 20.43
N ASN A 110 3.24 12.67 20.29
CA ASN A 110 4.18 13.09 21.30
C ASN A 110 3.37 13.41 22.56
N PHE A 111 3.21 12.40 23.42
CA PHE A 111 2.88 12.59 24.83
C PHE A 111 4.00 13.47 25.41
N THR A 112 3.81 14.78 25.30
CA THR A 112 4.71 15.75 25.90
C THR A 112 4.45 15.66 27.40
N ILE A 113 5.47 15.35 28.18
CA ILE A 113 5.37 15.38 29.64
C ILE A 113 5.08 16.84 30.01
N ILE A 114 3.84 17.15 30.36
CA ILE A 114 3.43 18.49 30.77
C ILE A 114 3.61 18.57 32.28
N LYS A 115 4.58 19.38 32.71
CA LYS A 115 4.72 19.76 34.11
C LYS A 115 3.73 20.88 34.41
N LEU A 116 2.81 20.65 35.34
CA LEU A 116 1.87 21.70 35.74
C LEU A 116 2.62 22.80 36.51
N PRO A 117 2.32 24.09 36.23
CA PRO A 117 2.93 25.21 36.93
C PRO A 117 2.46 25.27 38.39
N HIS A 118 3.17 26.04 39.21
CA HIS A 118 2.86 26.21 40.63
C HIS A 118 1.39 26.64 40.83
N GLU A 119 0.72 26.18 41.90
CA GLU A 119 -0.72 26.39 42.21
C GLU A 119 -1.27 27.81 41.90
N ARG A 120 -0.47 28.86 42.10
CA ARG A 120 -0.83 30.27 41.89
C ARG A 120 -1.01 30.65 40.43
N LEU A 121 -0.49 29.81 39.54
CA LEU A 121 -0.55 29.96 38.09
C LEU A 121 -1.64 29.06 37.47
N ILE A 122 -2.40 28.32 38.28
CA ILE A 122 -3.53 27.50 37.86
C ILE A 122 -4.81 28.34 37.96
N PHE A 123 -5.13 29.04 36.86
CA PHE A 123 -6.29 29.90 36.76
C PHE A 123 -7.54 29.11 36.36
N ASP A 124 -8.68 29.46 36.96
CA ASP A 124 -9.97 28.91 36.55
C ASP A 124 -10.42 29.57 35.24
N ILE A 125 -10.96 28.75 34.34
CA ILE A 125 -11.48 29.24 33.06
C ILE A 125 -12.88 29.81 33.28
N ALA A 126 -13.17 30.95 32.64
CA ALA A 126 -14.51 31.53 32.67
C ALA A 126 -15.58 30.51 32.21
N SER A 127 -16.73 30.50 32.88
CA SER A 127 -17.85 29.60 32.62
C SER A 127 -17.64 28.12 32.99
N LYS A 128 -16.63 27.80 33.81
CA LYS A 128 -16.45 26.47 34.40
C LYS A 128 -16.57 26.50 35.94
N PRO A 129 -16.98 25.39 36.57
CA PRO A 129 -16.93 25.26 38.02
C PRO A 129 -15.51 25.49 38.53
N LYS A 130 -15.38 26.28 39.60
CA LYS A 130 -14.10 26.59 40.22
C LYS A 130 -13.43 25.31 40.71
N VAL A 131 -12.15 25.11 40.37
CA VAL A 131 -11.38 23.96 40.88
C VAL A 131 -11.03 24.22 42.36
N PRO A 132 -11.28 23.27 43.27
CA PRO A 132 -10.92 23.40 44.68
C PRO A 132 -9.43 23.65 44.89
N ASP A 133 -9.09 24.53 45.83
CA ASP A 133 -7.70 24.92 46.10
C ASP A 133 -6.86 23.71 46.58
N SER A 134 -7.47 22.71 47.23
CA SER A 134 -6.83 21.44 47.59
C SER A 134 -6.35 20.62 46.39
N LEU A 135 -7.13 20.61 45.31
CA LEU A 135 -6.77 19.92 44.06
C LEU A 135 -5.69 20.68 43.30
N LYS A 136 -5.70 22.02 43.34
CA LYS A 136 -4.64 22.83 42.74
C LYS A 136 -3.30 22.61 43.44
N ALA A 137 -3.30 22.47 44.76
CA ALA A 137 -2.10 22.16 45.54
C ALA A 137 -1.56 20.74 45.26
N GLU A 138 -2.44 19.74 45.11
CA GLU A 138 -2.03 18.36 44.81
C GLU A 138 -1.49 18.18 43.38
N LEU A 139 -2.06 18.91 42.42
CA LEU A 139 -1.69 18.82 41.01
C LEU A 139 -0.51 19.73 40.65
N SER A 140 -0.22 20.73 41.48
CA SER A 140 0.92 21.65 41.32
C SER A 140 2.23 20.87 41.24
N GLU A 141 3.06 21.21 40.25
CA GLU A 141 4.39 20.60 40.01
C GLU A 141 4.41 19.10 39.68
N ARG A 142 3.25 18.46 39.60
CA ARG A 142 3.13 17.06 39.23
C ARG A 142 3.30 16.89 37.72
N GLU A 143 4.04 15.87 37.35
CA GLU A 143 4.27 15.49 35.95
C GLU A 143 3.23 14.46 35.53
N PHE A 144 2.61 14.68 34.37
CA PHE A 144 1.67 13.76 33.75
C PHE A 144 2.27 13.22 32.47
N THR A 145 2.21 11.89 32.33
CA THR A 145 2.68 11.13 31.17
C THR A 145 1.53 10.83 30.22
#